data_AF-A0A849DFG2-F1
#
_entry.id   AF-A0A849DFG2-F1
#
_cell.length_a   1.000
_cell.length_b   1.000
_cell.length_c   1.000
_cell.angle_alpha   90.00
_cell.angle_beta   90.00
_cell.angle_gamma   90.00
#
_symmetry.space_group_name_H-M   'P 1'
#
loop_
_entity.id
_entity.type
_entity.pdbx_description
1 polymer ?
#
loop_
_entity_poly.entity_id
_entity_poly.type
_entity_poly.pdbx_seq_one_letter_code
_entity_poly.pdbx_strand_id
1 'polypeptide(L)'
;LFKLVAYYRMTLKEIEKRFALPEVLRYMIENPDVIGTDNKALAKTIETYIAELGYNILNKTITEDTIHLFVQTNDGLEELIVDEILFTNPHYNEAIHIHQKINQHITDEFKDQDLLALFAEVESSAKKGAYIQRYKGLGEMNPEQLWETTMTPDNRRLLQVTIEDDESASDTFTLFMGDEVEPRRNYIESHAKDVKHLDV
;
A
#
# COMPACT_ATOMS: atom_id res chain seq x y z
N LEU A 1 13.26 13.60 6.62
CA LEU A 1 11.86 13.89 6.24
C LEU A 1 11.38 13.03 5.06
N PHE A 2 11.83 13.24 3.82
CA PHE A 2 11.29 12.50 2.65
C PHE A 2 11.38 10.98 2.70
N LYS A 3 12.38 10.39 3.38
CA LYS A 3 12.42 8.93 3.64
C LYS A 3 11.20 8.45 4.44
N LEU A 4 10.78 9.22 5.46
CA LEU A 4 9.60 8.91 6.26
C LEU A 4 8.33 9.10 5.44
N VAL A 5 8.25 10.16 4.63
CA VAL A 5 7.12 10.41 3.71
C VAL A 5 6.98 9.30 2.68
N ALA A 6 8.09 8.80 2.12
CA ALA A 6 8.09 7.66 1.21
C ALA A 6 7.58 6.39 1.90
N TYR A 7 8.01 6.14 3.14
CA TYR A 7 7.55 5.01 3.94
C TYR A 7 6.06 5.12 4.27
N TYR A 8 5.60 6.32 4.66
CA TYR A 8 4.18 6.62 4.88
C TYR A 8 3.33 6.36 3.64
N ARG A 9 3.79 6.80 2.46
CA ARG A 9 3.13 6.51 1.17
C ARG A 9 3.04 5.00 0.91
N MET A 10 4.07 4.23 1.26
CA MET A 10 4.07 2.78 1.11
C MET A 10 3.08 2.12 2.07
N THR A 11 3.05 2.52 3.34
CA THR A 11 2.11 1.98 4.32
C THR A 11 0.66 2.30 3.96
N LEU A 12 0.38 3.53 3.50
CA LEU A 12 -0.93 3.88 2.98
C LEU A 12 -1.35 2.92 1.86
N LYS A 13 -0.50 2.71 0.83
CA LYS A 13 -0.77 1.76 -0.26
C LYS A 13 -1.07 0.33 0.20
N GLU A 14 -0.46 -0.14 1.28
CA GLU A 14 -0.77 -1.46 1.83
C GLU A 14 -2.15 -1.50 2.52
N ILE A 15 -2.59 -0.37 3.11
CA ILE A 15 -3.95 -0.18 3.64
C ILE A 15 -4.97 -0.14 2.49
N GLU A 16 -4.70 0.58 1.40
CA GLU A 16 -5.63 0.73 0.25
C GLU A 16 -6.00 -0.61 -0.39
N LYS A 17 -5.13 -1.63 -0.30
CA LYS A 17 -5.43 -2.98 -0.80
C LYS A 17 -6.57 -3.66 -0.03
N ARG A 18 -6.72 -3.34 1.25
CA ARG A 18 -7.58 -4.06 2.19
C ARG A 18 -8.83 -3.27 2.55
N PHE A 19 -8.75 -1.95 2.56
CA PHE A 19 -9.82 -1.06 2.99
C PHE A 19 -10.16 -0.05 1.88
N ALA A 20 -11.45 0.26 1.74
CA ALA A 20 -11.97 1.23 0.78
C ALA A 20 -11.82 2.67 1.30
N LEU A 21 -12.02 3.66 0.41
CA LEU A 21 -11.92 5.09 0.71
C LEU A 21 -10.59 5.51 1.38
N PRO A 22 -9.45 5.37 0.68
CA PRO A 22 -8.14 5.69 1.25
C PRO A 22 -7.99 7.14 1.70
N GLU A 23 -8.74 8.08 1.11
CA GLU A 23 -8.76 9.49 1.50
C GLU A 23 -9.33 9.68 2.90
N VAL A 24 -10.38 8.93 3.24
CA VAL A 24 -11.01 8.98 4.57
C VAL A 24 -10.07 8.36 5.61
N LEU A 25 -9.44 7.23 5.28
CA LEU A 25 -8.47 6.58 6.15
C LEU A 25 -7.25 7.47 6.40
N ARG A 26 -6.76 8.13 5.35
CA ARG A 26 -5.69 9.14 5.46
C ARG A 26 -6.10 10.26 6.43
N TYR A 27 -7.30 10.82 6.27
CA TYR A 27 -7.81 11.86 7.15
C TYR A 27 -7.85 11.41 8.62
N MET A 28 -8.28 10.17 8.89
CA MET A 28 -8.28 9.60 10.24
C MET A 28 -6.87 9.44 10.80
N ILE A 29 -5.89 9.02 9.98
CA ILE A 29 -4.50 8.83 10.41
C ILE A 29 -3.82 10.18 10.72
N GLU A 30 -4.11 11.21 9.93
CA GLU A 30 -3.54 12.56 10.10
C GLU A 30 -4.19 13.31 11.28
N ASN A 31 -5.41 12.93 11.67
CA ASN A 31 -6.17 13.54 12.78
C ASN A 31 -6.50 12.50 13.87
N PRO A 32 -5.51 11.99 14.62
CA PRO A 32 -5.71 10.93 15.60
C PRO A 32 -6.64 11.34 16.77
N ASP A 33 -6.79 12.64 17.04
CA ASP A 33 -7.69 13.16 18.09
C ASP A 33 -9.16 12.80 17.84
N VAL A 34 -9.53 12.54 16.59
CA VAL A 34 -10.90 12.18 16.18
C VAL A 34 -11.24 10.74 16.62
N ILE A 35 -10.25 9.85 16.71
CA ILE A 35 -10.41 8.42 17.03
C ILE A 35 -10.77 8.20 18.52
N GLY A 36 -10.41 9.14 19.40
CA GLY A 36 -10.72 9.07 20.83
C GLY A 36 -12.12 9.57 21.22
N THR A 37 -12.90 10.07 20.25
CA THR A 37 -14.28 10.53 20.49
C THR A 37 -15.29 9.41 20.22
N ASP A 38 -16.44 9.46 20.90
CA ASP A 38 -17.58 8.54 20.68
C ASP A 38 -17.78 8.25 19.18
N ASN A 39 -18.09 7.00 18.82
CA ASN A 39 -18.24 6.57 17.42
C ASN A 39 -19.25 7.44 16.66
N LYS A 40 -20.23 8.03 17.35
CA LYS A 40 -21.17 9.01 16.76
C LYS A 40 -20.50 10.33 16.35
N ALA A 41 -19.53 10.81 17.13
CA ALA A 41 -18.77 12.03 16.83
C ALA A 41 -17.77 11.78 15.68
N LEU A 42 -17.09 10.63 15.71
CA LEU A 42 -16.22 10.18 14.62
C LEU A 42 -17.00 10.07 13.31
N ALA A 43 -18.17 9.40 13.33
CA ALA A 43 -19.03 9.27 12.16
C ALA A 43 -19.44 10.64 11.58
N LYS A 44 -19.82 11.60 12.43
CA LYS A 44 -20.19 12.96 11.97
C LYS A 44 -19.02 13.68 11.28
N THR A 45 -17.81 13.50 11.79
CA THR A 45 -16.60 14.11 11.22
C THR A 45 -16.30 13.48 9.85
N ILE A 46 -16.37 12.15 9.76
CA ILE A 46 -16.21 11.40 8.51
C ILE A 46 -17.28 11.81 7.49
N GLU A 47 -18.55 11.93 7.91
CA GLU A 47 -19.65 12.39 7.05
C GLU A 47 -19.39 13.77 6.46
N THR A 48 -18.86 14.69 7.27
CA THR A 48 -18.51 16.05 6.81
C THR A 48 -17.40 16.00 5.78
N TYR A 49 -16.34 15.24 6.04
CA TYR A 49 -15.21 15.09 5.11
C TYR A 49 -15.62 14.39 3.80
N ILE A 50 -16.44 13.34 3.86
CA ILE A 50 -16.98 12.66 2.66
C ILE A 50 -17.80 13.64 1.80
N ALA A 51 -18.58 14.51 2.43
CA ALA A 51 -19.32 15.55 1.71
C ALA A 51 -18.40 16.61 1.09
N GLU A 52 -17.31 16.98 1.76
CA GLU A 52 -16.27 17.89 1.21
C GLU A 52 -15.57 17.29 -0.01
N LEU A 53 -15.37 15.97 -0.04
CA LEU A 53 -14.87 15.24 -1.21
C LEU A 53 -15.89 15.17 -2.36
N GLY A 54 -17.15 15.56 -2.12
CA GLY A 54 -18.23 15.51 -3.11
C GLY A 54 -18.88 14.13 -3.25
N TYR A 55 -18.64 13.22 -2.31
CA TYR A 55 -19.23 11.87 -2.32
C TYR A 55 -20.57 11.84 -1.59
N ASN A 56 -21.45 10.90 -1.98
CA ASN A 56 -22.78 10.77 -1.40
C ASN A 56 -22.88 9.51 -0.54
N ILE A 57 -23.38 9.64 0.68
CA ILE A 57 -23.64 8.49 1.56
C ILE A 57 -25.06 8.00 1.28
N LEU A 58 -25.18 6.77 0.77
CA LEU A 58 -26.48 6.17 0.44
C LEU A 58 -27.13 5.49 1.64
N ASN A 59 -26.31 4.86 2.48
CA ASN A 59 -26.77 4.16 3.68
C ASN A 59 -25.69 4.24 4.77
N LYS A 60 -26.12 4.29 6.03
CA LYS A 60 -25.24 4.30 7.18
C LYS A 60 -25.83 3.50 8.33
N THR A 61 -24.97 2.70 8.96
CA THR A 61 -25.26 1.97 10.18
C THR A 61 -24.19 2.35 11.19
N ILE A 62 -24.59 3.03 12.26
CA ILE A 62 -23.68 3.45 13.33
C ILE A 62 -24.12 2.73 14.59
N THR A 63 -23.26 1.86 15.10
CA THR A 63 -23.43 1.17 16.38
C THR A 63 -22.42 1.69 17.40
N GLU A 64 -22.45 1.17 18.63
CA GLU A 64 -21.46 1.52 19.64
C GLU A 64 -20.06 1.03 19.27
N ASP A 65 -19.94 -0.06 18.50
CA ASP A 65 -18.66 -0.71 18.18
C ASP A 65 -18.22 -0.53 16.73
N THR A 66 -19.16 -0.27 15.80
CA THR A 66 -18.86 -0.20 14.35
C THR A 66 -19.56 0.96 13.66
N ILE A 67 -18.85 1.58 12.72
CA ILE A 67 -19.39 2.54 11.75
C ILE A 67 -19.31 1.89 10.38
N HIS A 68 -20.46 1.76 9.72
CA HIS A 68 -20.57 1.17 8.40
C HIS A 68 -21.28 2.13 7.46
N LEU A 69 -20.57 2.57 6.40
CA LEU A 69 -21.04 3.56 5.44
C LEU A 69 -20.99 2.99 4.01
N PHE A 70 -22.09 3.15 3.28
CA PHE A 70 -22.14 2.93 1.83
C PHE A 70 -22.00 4.26 1.12
N VAL A 71 -20.88 4.46 0.45
CA VAL A 71 -20.49 5.73 -0.15
C VAL A 71 -20.46 5.57 -1.67
N GLN A 72 -21.19 6.43 -2.36
CA GLN A 72 -21.12 6.56 -3.80
C GLN A 72 -19.97 7.53 -4.14
N THR A 73 -18.87 6.96 -4.64
CA THR A 73 -17.72 7.69 -5.20
C THR A 73 -17.93 7.93 -6.69
N ASN A 74 -16.95 8.58 -7.33
CA ASN A 74 -16.96 8.76 -8.79
C ASN A 74 -16.78 7.44 -9.55
N ASP A 75 -16.09 6.47 -8.94
CA ASP A 75 -15.73 5.19 -9.56
C ASP A 75 -16.74 4.07 -9.25
N GLY A 76 -17.61 4.26 -8.26
CA GLY A 76 -18.66 3.30 -7.95
C GLY A 76 -19.23 3.41 -6.54
N LEU A 77 -19.83 2.31 -6.09
CA LEU A 77 -20.27 2.16 -4.71
C LEU A 77 -19.14 1.52 -3.91
N GLU A 78 -18.68 2.20 -2.87
CA GLU A 78 -17.69 1.69 -1.92
C GLU A 78 -18.29 1.51 -0.51
N GLU A 79 -17.77 0.51 0.20
CA GLU A 79 -18.18 0.16 1.55
C GLU A 79 -17.05 0.48 2.52
N LEU A 80 -17.27 1.45 3.41
CA LEU A 80 -16.34 1.79 4.47
C LEU A 80 -16.83 1.21 5.80
N ILE A 81 -16.00 0.33 6.36
CA ILE A 81 -16.21 -0.26 7.68
C ILE A 81 -15.09 0.24 8.60
N VAL A 82 -15.48 0.93 9.66
CA VAL A 82 -14.59 1.35 10.74
C VAL A 82 -14.98 0.53 11.97
N ASP A 83 -14.10 -0.39 12.33
CA ASP A 83 -14.26 -1.35 13.42
C ASP A 83 -12.92 -1.62 14.12
N GLU A 84 -12.91 -2.53 15.10
CA GLU A 84 -11.70 -2.96 15.80
C GLU A 84 -10.66 -3.57 14.84
N ILE A 85 -11.07 -4.19 13.73
CA ILE A 85 -10.16 -4.79 12.76
C ILE A 85 -9.32 -3.71 12.07
N LEU A 86 -9.94 -2.58 11.72
CA LEU A 86 -9.20 -1.44 11.16
C LEU A 86 -8.18 -0.90 12.18
N PHE A 87 -8.59 -0.68 13.43
CA PHE A 87 -7.73 -0.09 14.47
C PHE A 87 -6.63 -1.03 14.96
N THR A 88 -6.86 -2.35 14.92
CA THR A 88 -5.83 -3.35 15.27
C THR A 88 -4.91 -3.67 14.11
N ASN A 89 -5.20 -3.19 12.89
CA ASN A 89 -4.39 -3.46 11.72
C ASN A 89 -2.94 -2.95 11.90
N PRO A 90 -1.92 -3.80 11.67
CA PRO A 90 -0.52 -3.39 11.81
C PRO A 90 -0.13 -2.20 10.92
N HIS A 91 -0.60 -2.16 9.67
CA HIS A 91 -0.28 -1.07 8.73
C HIS A 91 -0.96 0.24 9.12
N TYR A 92 -2.18 0.19 9.65
CA TYR A 92 -2.89 1.37 10.14
C TYR A 92 -2.16 2.00 11.34
N ASN A 93 -1.81 1.19 12.33
CA ASN A 93 -1.05 1.63 13.50
C ASN A 93 0.35 2.12 13.13
N GLU A 94 0.99 1.46 12.18
CA GLU A 94 2.28 1.89 11.65
C GLU A 94 2.17 3.24 10.93
N ALA A 95 1.12 3.46 10.12
CA ALA A 95 0.89 4.72 9.44
C ALA A 95 0.73 5.88 10.43
N ILE A 96 -0.01 5.68 11.53
CA ILE A 96 -0.12 6.67 12.64
C ILE A 96 1.26 6.97 13.22
N HIS A 97 2.05 5.95 13.54
CA HIS A 97 3.39 6.14 14.13
C HIS A 97 4.34 6.89 13.20
N ILE A 98 4.31 6.58 11.89
CA ILE A 98 5.13 7.27 10.90
C ILE A 98 4.67 8.73 10.78
N HIS A 99 3.37 8.98 10.72
CA HIS A 99 2.83 10.33 10.62
C HIS A 99 3.23 11.19 11.83
N GLN A 100 3.16 10.64 13.05
CA GLN A 100 3.65 11.30 14.26
C GLN A 100 5.14 11.64 14.17
N LYS A 101 5.97 10.72 13.67
CA LYS A 101 7.40 10.98 13.44
C LYS A 101 7.63 12.04 12.38
N ILE A 102 6.82 12.09 11.33
CA ILE A 102 6.88 13.15 10.32
C ILE A 102 6.62 14.50 11.00
N ASN A 103 5.57 14.60 11.82
CA ASN A 103 5.21 15.84 12.54
C ASN A 103 6.28 16.28 13.54
N GLN A 104 7.07 15.36 14.12
CA GLN A 104 8.22 15.72 14.97
C GLN A 104 9.41 16.28 14.19
N HIS A 105 9.53 15.95 12.90
CA HIS A 105 10.65 16.32 12.05
C HIS A 105 10.31 17.38 11.01
N ILE A 106 9.05 17.83 10.95
CA ILE A 106 8.58 18.84 10.01
C ILE A 106 9.04 20.23 10.48
N THR A 107 9.46 21.07 9.54
CA THR A 107 9.74 22.49 9.80
C THR A 107 8.49 23.32 9.51
N ASP A 108 8.41 24.52 10.09
CA ASP A 108 7.24 25.40 9.93
C ASP A 108 6.90 25.69 8.46
N GLU A 109 7.91 25.70 7.58
CA GLU A 109 7.77 25.92 6.14
C GLU A 109 6.91 24.85 5.43
N PHE A 110 6.86 23.63 5.96
CA PHE A 110 6.15 22.49 5.35
C PHE A 110 4.89 22.08 6.10
N LYS A 111 4.57 22.75 7.21
CA LYS A 111 3.50 22.32 8.14
C LYS A 111 2.10 22.31 7.52
N ASP A 112 1.82 23.27 6.65
CA ASP A 112 0.52 23.41 5.98
C ASP A 112 0.52 22.82 4.56
N GLN A 113 1.60 22.15 4.16
CA GLN A 113 1.74 21.57 2.82
C GLN A 113 1.44 20.07 2.82
N ASP A 114 0.82 19.58 1.74
CA ASP A 114 0.72 18.15 1.51
C ASP A 114 2.10 17.58 1.11
N LEU A 115 2.78 16.98 2.10
CA LEU A 115 4.08 16.34 1.92
C LEU A 115 4.07 15.20 0.90
N LEU A 116 2.95 14.48 0.74
CA LEU A 116 2.84 13.41 -0.25
C LEU A 116 2.81 13.96 -1.67
N ALA A 117 2.06 15.05 -1.88
CA ALA A 117 2.02 15.76 -3.16
C ALA A 117 3.39 16.36 -3.50
N LEU A 118 4.03 17.02 -2.54
CA LEU A 118 5.39 17.57 -2.70
C LEU A 118 6.39 16.47 -3.05
N PHE A 119 6.34 15.34 -2.34
CA PHE A 119 7.22 14.22 -2.62
C PHE A 119 7.01 13.66 -4.04
N ALA A 120 5.77 13.59 -4.51
CA ALA A 120 5.45 13.15 -5.87
C ALA A 120 5.96 14.14 -6.93
N GLU A 121 5.89 15.46 -6.67
CA GLU A 121 6.43 16.49 -7.57
C GLU A 121 7.95 16.41 -7.69
N VAL A 122 8.65 16.24 -6.56
CA VAL A 122 10.10 16.05 -6.52
C VAL A 122 10.48 14.78 -7.27
N GLU A 123 9.77 13.68 -7.05
CA GLU A 123 10.01 12.40 -7.74
C GLU A 123 9.79 12.52 -9.26
N SER A 124 8.73 13.20 -9.69
CA SER A 124 8.44 13.46 -11.11
C SER A 124 9.54 14.30 -11.76
N SER A 125 9.96 15.37 -11.08
CA SER A 125 11.04 16.25 -11.55
C SER A 125 12.37 15.51 -11.65
N ALA A 126 12.69 14.64 -10.69
CA ALA A 126 13.91 13.83 -10.70
C ALA A 126 13.93 12.78 -11.82
N LYS A 127 12.77 12.23 -12.20
CA LYS A 127 12.64 11.26 -13.31
C LYS A 127 12.65 11.94 -14.68
N LYS A 128 12.45 13.25 -14.75
CA LYS A 128 12.34 13.98 -16.02
C LYS A 128 13.64 13.86 -16.82
N GLY A 129 13.55 13.25 -18.01
CA GLY A 129 14.68 13.03 -18.91
C GLY A 129 15.48 11.75 -18.63
N ALA A 130 15.13 10.98 -17.60
CA ALA A 130 15.73 9.66 -17.37
C ALA A 130 15.08 8.60 -18.27
N TYR A 131 15.89 7.83 -18.99
CA TYR A 131 15.44 6.63 -19.69
C TYR A 131 15.67 5.42 -18.78
N ILE A 132 14.59 4.74 -18.39
CA ILE A 132 14.63 3.58 -17.49
C ILE A 132 14.16 2.35 -18.27
N GLN A 133 15.03 1.36 -18.40
CA GLN A 133 14.72 0.08 -19.02
C GLN A 133 14.76 -1.03 -17.96
N ARG A 134 13.67 -1.78 -17.83
CA ARG A 134 13.58 -2.97 -17.00
C ARG A 134 13.78 -4.20 -17.88
N TYR A 135 14.89 -4.92 -17.68
CA TYR A 135 15.14 -6.18 -18.35
C TYR A 135 14.25 -7.28 -17.74
N LYS A 136 13.42 -7.93 -18.56
CA LYS A 136 12.55 -9.04 -18.12
C LYS A 136 13.14 -10.41 -18.47
N GLY A 137 13.97 -10.48 -19.50
CA GLY A 137 14.75 -11.66 -19.87
C GLY A 137 16.21 -11.34 -20.17
N LEU A 138 17.06 -12.37 -20.08
CA LEU A 138 18.49 -12.24 -20.40
C LEU A 138 18.74 -11.90 -21.88
N GLY A 139 17.84 -12.30 -22.78
CA GLY A 139 17.93 -12.01 -24.21
C GLY A 139 17.65 -10.55 -24.60
N GLU A 140 17.21 -9.70 -23.66
CA GLU A 140 17.05 -8.26 -23.87
C GLU A 140 18.38 -7.49 -23.72
N MET A 141 19.42 -8.16 -23.18
CA MET A 141 20.74 -7.59 -22.99
C MET A 141 21.67 -7.94 -24.15
N ASN A 142 22.53 -7.00 -24.52
CA ASN A 142 23.64 -7.31 -25.42
C ASN A 142 24.69 -8.18 -24.70
N PRO A 143 25.45 -9.02 -25.42
CA PRO A 143 26.43 -9.92 -24.80
C PRO A 143 27.44 -9.24 -23.87
N GLU A 144 27.92 -8.04 -24.24
CA GLU A 144 28.84 -7.24 -23.42
C GLU A 144 28.20 -6.82 -22.09
N GLN A 145 26.95 -6.36 -22.13
CA GLN A 145 26.20 -5.98 -20.93
C GLN A 145 25.99 -7.19 -20.01
N LEU A 146 25.61 -8.34 -20.57
CA LEU A 146 25.41 -9.56 -19.77
C LEU A 146 26.70 -10.00 -19.08
N TRP A 147 27.83 -9.95 -19.80
CA TRP A 147 29.13 -10.28 -19.25
C TRP A 147 29.54 -9.35 -18.11
N GLU A 148 29.43 -8.03 -18.32
CA GLU A 148 29.85 -7.01 -17.35
C GLU A 148 28.99 -7.00 -16.08
N THR A 149 27.69 -7.24 -16.23
CA THR A 149 26.71 -7.13 -15.12
C THR A 149 26.53 -8.44 -14.36
N THR A 150 26.54 -9.58 -15.05
CA THR A 150 26.07 -10.85 -14.49
C THR A 150 27.17 -11.91 -14.40
N MET A 151 28.15 -11.93 -15.31
CA MET A 151 29.16 -13.01 -15.36
C MET A 151 30.50 -12.64 -14.72
N THR A 152 30.90 -11.38 -14.78
CA THR A 152 32.20 -10.90 -14.28
C THR A 152 32.30 -11.07 -12.75
N PRO A 153 33.32 -11.76 -12.20
CA PRO A 153 33.47 -12.00 -10.76
C PRO A 153 33.42 -10.73 -9.89
N ASP A 154 33.92 -9.61 -10.39
CA ASP A 154 33.99 -8.34 -9.65
C ASP A 154 32.61 -7.68 -9.48
N ASN A 155 31.67 -7.91 -10.41
CA ASN A 155 30.37 -7.24 -10.44
C ASN A 155 29.18 -8.17 -10.20
N ARG A 156 29.36 -9.49 -10.42
CA ARG A 156 28.29 -10.46 -10.33
C ARG A 156 27.76 -10.57 -8.89
N ARG A 157 26.46 -10.75 -8.78
CA ARG A 157 25.79 -11.12 -7.53
C ARG A 157 25.31 -12.55 -7.65
N LEU A 158 25.89 -13.44 -6.84
CA LEU A 158 25.47 -14.83 -6.77
C LEU A 158 24.59 -15.05 -5.54
N LEU A 159 23.59 -15.92 -5.68
CA LEU A 159 22.78 -16.42 -4.58
C LEU A 159 23.17 -17.88 -4.33
N GLN A 160 23.48 -18.23 -3.08
CA GLN A 160 23.77 -19.60 -2.70
C GLN A 160 22.48 -20.29 -2.29
N VAL A 161 22.21 -21.46 -2.88
CA VAL A 161 21.03 -22.28 -2.61
C VAL A 161 21.35 -23.27 -1.48
N THR A 162 20.44 -23.43 -0.53
CA THR A 162 20.53 -24.42 0.56
C THR A 162 19.55 -25.57 0.36
N ILE A 163 19.61 -26.60 1.21
CA ILE A 163 18.70 -27.76 1.10
C ILE A 163 17.26 -27.34 1.42
N GLU A 164 17.08 -26.41 2.34
CA GLU A 164 15.77 -25.87 2.71
C GLU A 164 15.08 -25.17 1.52
N ASP A 165 15.85 -24.55 0.63
CA ASP A 165 15.32 -23.92 -0.58
C ASP A 165 14.76 -24.96 -1.56
N ASP A 166 15.33 -26.17 -1.60
CA ASP A 166 14.88 -27.27 -2.49
C ASP A 166 13.50 -27.79 -2.08
N GLU A 167 13.28 -28.00 -0.78
CA GLU A 167 11.97 -28.39 -0.25
C GLU A 167 10.92 -27.30 -0.54
N SER A 168 11.24 -26.03 -0.26
CA SER A 168 10.33 -24.90 -0.52
C SER A 168 9.99 -24.75 -2.01
N ALA A 169 10.97 -24.97 -2.89
CA ALA A 169 10.77 -24.92 -4.34
C ALA A 169 9.87 -26.08 -4.82
N SER A 170 10.07 -27.30 -4.30
CA SER A 170 9.26 -28.47 -4.62
C SER A 170 7.80 -28.32 -4.18
N ASP A 171 7.57 -27.78 -2.96
CA ASP A 171 6.24 -27.50 -2.44
C ASP A 171 5.52 -26.47 -3.31
N THR A 172 6.21 -25.38 -3.66
CA THR A 172 5.68 -24.34 -4.54
C THR A 172 5.34 -24.91 -5.93
N PHE A 173 6.22 -25.74 -6.48
CA PHE A 173 5.99 -26.41 -7.76
C PHE A 173 4.73 -27.30 -7.69
N THR A 174 4.62 -28.13 -6.65
CA THR A 174 3.47 -29.03 -6.46
C THR A 174 2.17 -28.24 -6.26
N LEU A 175 2.22 -27.12 -5.54
CA LEU A 175 1.06 -26.25 -5.35
C LEU A 175 0.50 -25.70 -6.66
N PHE A 176 1.36 -25.29 -7.60
CA PHE A 176 0.91 -24.65 -8.85
C PHE A 176 0.75 -25.60 -10.03
N MET A 177 1.62 -26.61 -10.12
CA MET A 177 1.71 -27.57 -11.23
C MET A 177 1.21 -28.96 -10.88
N GLY A 178 0.81 -29.21 -9.63
CA GLY A 178 0.18 -30.46 -9.22
C GLY A 178 -1.25 -30.61 -9.73
N ASP A 179 -1.80 -31.80 -9.53
CA ASP A 179 -3.14 -32.17 -10.00
C ASP A 179 -4.27 -31.54 -9.17
N GLU A 180 -3.98 -31.21 -7.91
CA GLU A 180 -4.95 -30.68 -6.95
C GLU A 180 -5.30 -29.22 -7.26
N VAL A 181 -6.55 -28.96 -7.63
CA VAL A 181 -7.03 -27.62 -8.02
C VAL A 181 -7.31 -26.73 -6.81
N GLU A 182 -7.83 -27.32 -5.73
CA GLU A 182 -8.33 -26.56 -4.57
C GLU A 182 -7.22 -25.80 -3.81
N PRO A 183 -6.05 -26.41 -3.51
CA PRO A 183 -4.96 -25.69 -2.85
C PRO A 183 -4.47 -24.50 -3.67
N ARG A 184 -4.35 -24.68 -4.99
CA ARG A 184 -3.96 -23.62 -5.93
C ARG A 184 -4.95 -22.47 -5.93
N ARG A 185 -6.26 -22.76 -5.99
CA ARG A 185 -7.32 -21.74 -5.98
C ARG A 185 -7.25 -20.91 -4.70
N ASN A 186 -7.19 -21.58 -3.55
CA ASN A 186 -7.13 -20.92 -2.25
C ASN A 186 -5.89 -20.01 -2.11
N TYR A 187 -4.74 -20.46 -2.63
CA TYR A 187 -3.53 -19.65 -2.65
C TYR A 187 -3.71 -18.36 -3.47
N ILE A 188 -4.24 -18.48 -4.69
CA ILE A 188 -4.48 -17.33 -5.58
C ILE A 188 -5.47 -16.35 -4.95
N GLU A 189 -6.58 -16.83 -4.42
CA GLU A 189 -7.61 -15.97 -3.82
C GLU A 189 -7.10 -15.23 -2.57
N SER A 190 -6.37 -15.93 -1.70
CA SER A 190 -5.82 -15.32 -0.48
C SER A 190 -4.74 -14.28 -0.74
N HIS A 191 -3.93 -14.43 -1.79
CA HIS A 191 -2.82 -13.54 -2.13
C HIS A 191 -3.11 -12.58 -3.29
N ALA A 192 -4.34 -12.61 -3.85
CA ALA A 192 -4.71 -11.82 -5.03
C ALA A 192 -4.41 -10.32 -4.85
N LYS A 193 -4.62 -9.81 -3.62
CA LYS A 193 -4.40 -8.40 -3.26
C LYS A 193 -2.92 -8.05 -3.03
N ASP A 194 -2.05 -9.04 -2.89
CA ASP A 194 -0.64 -8.85 -2.53
C ASP A 194 0.29 -8.77 -3.75
N VAL A 195 -0.20 -9.13 -4.95
CA VAL A 195 0.60 -9.19 -6.18
C VAL A 195 1.07 -7.78 -6.62
N LYS A 196 2.38 -7.61 -6.83
CA LYS A 196 3.01 -6.32 -7.19
C LYS A 196 3.54 -6.24 -8.63
N HIS A 197 3.84 -7.37 -9.26
CA HIS A 197 4.58 -7.42 -10.53
C HIS A 197 3.84 -8.30 -11.56
N LEU A 198 2.59 -7.95 -11.87
CA LEU A 198 1.88 -8.53 -13.02
C LEU A 198 2.43 -7.93 -14.31
N ASP A 199 2.74 -8.78 -15.28
CA ASP A 199 2.89 -8.36 -16.67
C ASP A 199 1.48 -8.11 -17.23
N VAL A 200 1.16 -6.84 -17.49
CA VAL A 200 -0.08 -6.39 -18.15
C VAL A 200 0.27 -5.83 -19.52
#